data_AF-A0A7K1TQV0-F1
#
_entry.id   AF-A0A7K1TQV0-F1
#
_cell.length_a   1.000
_cell.length_b   1.000
_cell.length_c   1.000
_cell.angle_alpha   90.00
_cell.angle_beta   90.00
_cell.angle_gamma   90.00
#
_symmetry.space_group_name_H-M   'P 1'
#
loop_
_entity.id
_entity.type
_entity.pdbx_description
1 polymer ?
#
loop_
_entity_poly.entity_id
_entity_poly.type
_entity_poly.pdbx_seq_one_letter_code
_entity_poly.pdbx_strand_id
1 'polypeptide(L)' 'MDATTVLAEVNGHLAAVGYGLAAIGPAIGVGIVVGKTIEGVARQPELAGRLQVLMWIGIAFTEALAFVGIAVGFIPFP' A
#
# COMPACT_ATOMS: atom_id res chain seq x y z
N MET A 1 1.35 33.32 -12.95
CA MET A 1 1.62 31.92 -13.30
C MET A 1 1.55 31.80 -14.80
N ASP A 2 2.57 31.22 -15.42
CA ASP A 2 2.45 30.81 -16.81
C ASP A 2 1.66 29.48 -16.90
N ALA A 3 1.25 29.10 -18.11
CA ALA A 3 0.50 27.88 -18.33
C ALA A 3 1.24 26.61 -17.86
N THR A 4 2.57 26.60 -17.90
CA THR A 4 3.39 25.45 -17.49
C THR A 4 3.37 25.25 -15.98
N THR A 5 3.41 26.34 -15.19
CA THR A 5 3.26 26.27 -13.72
C THR A 5 1.90 25.75 -13.29
N VAL A 6 0.82 26.13 -13.98
CA VAL A 6 -0.54 25.63 -13.68
C VAL A 6 -0.67 24.14 -14.00
N LEU A 7 -0.11 23.69 -15.13
CA LEU A 7 -0.13 22.27 -15.50
C LEU A 7 0.65 21.39 -14.52
N ALA A 8 1.78 21.88 -14.00
CA ALA A 8 2.56 21.17 -12.99
C ALA A 8 1.77 20.97 -11.67
N GLU A 9 1.03 21.98 -11.23
CA GLU A 9 0.20 21.92 -10.02
C GLU A 9 -0.96 20.92 -10.18
N VAL A 10 -1.66 20.95 -11.31
CA VAL A 10 -2.76 20.03 -11.60
C VAL A 10 -2.28 18.57 -11.66
N ASN A 11 -1.15 18.29 -12.31
CA ASN A 11 -0.59 16.95 -12.40
C ASN A 11 -0.18 16.41 -11.01
N GLY A 12 0.41 17.25 -10.16
CA GLY A 12 0.75 16.88 -8.79
C GLY A 12 -0.49 16.48 -7.96
N HIS A 13 -1.60 17.21 -8.11
CA HIS A 13 -2.84 16.90 -7.40
C HIS A 13 -3.45 15.57 -7.86
N LEU A 14 -3.43 15.29 -9.17
CA LEU A 14 -3.95 14.02 -9.72
C LEU A 14 -3.11 12.82 -9.28
N ALA A 15 -1.79 12.97 -9.20
CA ALA A 15 -0.90 11.92 -8.71
C ALA A 15 -1.23 11.53 -7.25
N ALA A 16 -1.47 12.52 -6.38
CA ALA A 16 -1.86 12.28 -4.99
C ALA A 16 -3.21 11.55 -4.87
N VAL A 17 -4.19 11.94 -5.69
CA VAL A 17 -5.50 11.27 -5.73
C VAL A 17 -5.36 9.83 -6.24
N GLY A 18 -4.59 9.61 -7.32
CA GLY A 18 -4.33 8.29 -7.87
C GLY A 18 -3.67 7.35 -6.88
N TYR A 19 -2.67 7.83 -6.13
CA TYR A 19 -2.05 7.06 -5.06
C TYR A 19 -3.03 6.76 -3.91
N GLY A 20 -3.83 7.74 -3.49
CA GLY A 20 -4.84 7.55 -2.45
C GLY A 20 -5.84 6.43 -2.80
N LEU A 21 -6.24 6.33 -4.07
CA LEU A 21 -7.08 5.23 -4.56
C LEU A 21 -6.34 3.89 -4.60
N ALA A 22 -5.08 3.89 -5.05
CA ALA A 22 -4.25 2.67 -5.10
C ALA A 22 -3.99 2.08 -3.69
N ALA A 23 -3.90 2.92 -2.66
CA ALA A 23 -3.65 2.51 -1.28
C ALA A 23 -4.83 1.81 -0.59
N ILE A 24 -6.05 1.89 -1.13
CA ILE A 24 -7.25 1.28 -0.51
C ILE A 24 -7.13 -0.24 -0.42
N GLY A 25 -6.70 -0.89 -1.51
CA GLY A 25 -6.56 -2.35 -1.55
C GLY A 25 -5.56 -2.87 -0.49
N PRO A 26 -4.33 -2.34 -0.47
CA PRO A 26 -3.34 -2.69 0.54
C PRO A 26 -3.79 -2.41 1.97
N ALA A 27 -4.45 -1.28 2.24
CA ALA A 27 -4.96 -0.97 3.58
C ALA A 27 -5.93 -2.06 4.10
N ILE A 28 -6.86 -2.51 3.24
CA ILE A 28 -7.79 -3.60 3.58
C ILE A 28 -7.04 -4.92 3.74
N GLY A 29 -6.15 -5.25 2.80
CA GLY A 29 -5.40 -6.50 2.81
C GLY A 29 -4.50 -6.65 4.03
N VAL A 30 -3.76 -5.59 4.40
CA VAL A 30 -2.89 -5.56 5.59
C VAL A 30 -3.73 -5.71 6.85
N GLY A 31 -4.87 -5.01 6.94
CA GLY A 31 -5.81 -5.17 8.06
C GLY A 31 -6.26 -6.63 8.25
N ILE A 32 -6.58 -7.33 7.17
CA ILE A 32 -6.97 -8.75 7.20
C ILE A 32 -5.79 -9.65 7.60
N VAL A 33 -4.63 -9.48 6.98
CA VAL A 33 -3.42 -10.29 7.25
C VAL A 33 -2.99 -10.17 8.70
N VAL A 34 -2.91 -8.94 9.21
CA VAL A 34 -2.53 -8.67 10.60
C VAL A 34 -3.60 -9.19 11.56
N GLY A 35 -4.88 -8.92 11.28
CA GLY A 35 -5.99 -9.42 12.11
C GLY A 35 -5.99 -10.94 12.25
N LYS A 36 -5.82 -11.66 11.13
CA LYS A 36 -5.74 -13.13 11.13
C LYS A 36 -4.50 -13.66 11.83
N THR A 37 -3.39 -12.93 11.75
CA THR A 37 -2.17 -13.28 12.48
C THR A 37 -2.40 -13.17 13.98
N ILE A 38 -3.02 -12.08 14.45
CA ILE A 38 -3.35 -11.87 15.87
C ILE A 38 -4.30 -12.97 16.38
N GLU A 39 -5.36 -13.29 15.62
CA GLU A 39 -6.27 -14.41 15.94
C GLU A 39 -5.52 -15.75 16.04
N GLY A 40 -4.59 -16.01 15.11
CA GLY A 40 -3.77 -17.21 15.10
C GLY A 40 -2.84 -17.30 16.31
N VAL A 41 -2.16 -16.21 16.64
CA VAL A 41 -1.27 -16.11 17.82
C VAL A 41 -2.05 -16.31 19.11
N ALA A 42 -3.25 -15.71 19.22
CA ALA A 42 -4.09 -15.86 20.40
C ALA A 42 -4.56 -17.32 20.62
N ARG A 43 -4.75 -18.09 19.53
CA ARG A 43 -5.12 -19.51 19.60
C ARG A 43 -3.95 -20.43 19.88
N GLN A 44 -2.77 -20.13 19.33
CA GLN A 44 -1.56 -20.96 19.44
C GLN A 44 -0.32 -20.06 19.67
N PRO A 45 -0.07 -19.65 20.92
CA PRO A 45 1.06 -18.77 21.26
C PRO A 45 2.43 -19.33 20.86
N GLU A 46 2.58 -20.66 20.88
CA GLU A 46 3.79 -21.37 20.46
C GLU A 46 4.15 -21.17 18.99
N LEU A 47 3.17 -20.83 18.14
CA LEU A 47 3.39 -20.54 16.73
C LEU A 47 3.68 -19.07 16.43
N ALA A 48 3.73 -18.19 17.44
CA ALA A 48 3.77 -16.75 17.22
C ALA A 48 4.92 -16.30 16.33
N GLY A 49 6.14 -16.84 16.54
CA GLY A 49 7.29 -16.52 15.70
C GLY A 49 7.08 -16.89 14.23
N ARG A 50 6.50 -18.07 13.96
CA ARG A 50 6.22 -18.53 12.59
C ARG A 50 5.10 -17.71 11.94
N LEU A 51 4.04 -17.40 12.68
CA LEU A 51 2.92 -16.61 12.17
C LEU A 51 3.34 -15.17 11.84
N GLN A 52 4.21 -14.55 12.63
CA GLN A 52 4.77 -13.23 12.32
C GLN A 52 5.59 -13.23 11.02
N VAL A 53 6.41 -14.27 10.77
CA VAL A 53 7.15 -14.37 9.49
C VAL A 53 6.19 -14.45 8.30
N LEU A 54 5.14 -15.28 8.40
CA LEU A 54 4.13 -15.38 7.35
C LEU A 54 3.34 -14.07 7.18
N MET A 55 3.05 -13.36 8.28
CA MET A 55 2.41 -12.05 8.26
C MET A 55 3.22 -11.05 7.44
N TRP A 56 4.52 -10.92 7.70
CA TRP A 56 5.39 -9.99 6.97
C TRP A 56 5.47 -10.32 5.48
N ILE A 57 5.54 -11.60 5.12
CA ILE A 57 5.48 -12.04 3.72
C ILE A 57 4.13 -11.64 3.09
N GLY A 58 3.02 -11.88 3.79
CA GLY A 58 1.68 -11.49 3.34
C GLY A 58 1.52 -9.99 3.16
N ILE A 59 2.04 -9.18 4.08
CA ILE A 59 2.08 -7.71 3.99
C ILE A 59 2.90 -7.29 2.76
N ALA A 60 4.08 -7.86 2.55
CA ALA A 60 4.93 -7.50 1.40
C ALA A 60 4.24 -7.74 0.05
N PHE A 61 3.53 -8.86 -0.11
CA PHE A 61 2.75 -9.12 -1.33
C PHE A 61 1.52 -8.22 -1.46
N THR A 62 0.89 -7.88 -0.33
CA THR A 62 -0.28 -7.00 -0.29
C THR A 62 0.08 -5.57 -0.69
N GLU A 63 1.24 -5.09 -0.25
CA GLU A 63 1.77 -3.75 -0.53
C GLU A 63 2.39 -3.61 -1.93
N ALA A 64 2.68 -4.71 -2.63
CA ALA A 64 3.34 -4.67 -3.94
C ALA A 64 2.61 -3.75 -4.95
N LEU A 65 1.29 -3.74 -4.94
CA LEU A 65 0.47 -2.89 -5.81
C LEU A 65 0.45 -1.42 -5.35
N ALA A 66 0.53 -1.14 -4.04
CA ALA A 66 0.67 0.23 -3.52
C ALA A 66 2.00 0.84 -3.98
N PHE A 67 3.10 0.09 -3.89
CA PHE A 67 4.41 0.56 -4.34
C PHE A 67 4.45 0.84 -5.84
N VAL A 68 3.75 0.04 -6.65
CA VAL A 68 3.56 0.35 -8.09
C VAL A 68 2.77 1.65 -8.26
N GLY A 69 1.71 1.87 -7.48
CA GLY A 69 0.94 3.12 -7.50
C GLY A 69 1.78 4.36 -7.14
N ILE A 70 2.67 4.25 -6.15
CA ILE A 70 3.66 5.28 -5.81
C ILE A 70 4.57 5.53 -7.01
N ALA A 71 5.16 4.48 -7.58
CA ALA A 71 6.11 4.59 -8.68
C ALA A 71 5.46 5.28 -9.90
N VAL A 72 4.21 4.96 -10.22
CA VAL A 72 3.44 5.60 -11.30
C VAL A 72 3.27 7.11 -11.07
N GLY A 73 3.09 7.55 -9.83
CA GLY A 73 3.03 8.97 -9.49
C GLY A 73 4.31 9.76 -9.79
N PHE A 74 5.45 9.08 -9.93
CA PHE A 74 6.75 9.68 -10.28
C PHE A 74 7.15 9.48 -11.75
N ILE A 75 6.41 8.68 -12.51
CA ILE A 75 6.69 8.44 -13.94
C ILE A 75 5.93 9.50 -14.75
N PRO A 76 6.62 10.36 -15.53
CA PRO A 76 5.95 11.21 -16.50
C PRO A 76 5.38 10.32 -17.60
N PHE A 77 4.06 10.15 -17.63
CA PHE A 77 3.38 9.53 -18.77
C PHE A 77 3.38 10.52 -19.94
N PRO A 78 3.68 10.05 -21.17
CA PRO A 78 3.67 10.89 -22.37
C PRO A 78 2.27 11.40 -22.73
#